data_AF-A0A838UA92-F1
#
_entry.id   AF-A0A838UA92-F1
#
_cell.length_a   1.000
_cell.length_b   1.000
_cell.length_c   1.000
_cell.angle_alpha   90.00
_cell.angle_beta   90.00
_cell.angle_gamma   90.00
#
_symmetry.space_group_name_H-M   'P 1'
#
loop_
_entity.id
_entity.type
_entity.pdbx_description
1 polymer ?
#
loop_
_entity_poly.entity_id
_entity_poly.type
_entity_poly.pdbx_seq_one_letter_code
_entity_poly.pdbx_strand_id
1 'polypeptide(L)'
;MRPDAKTQVSVVYDNNRPIEVSDVLVSTQHAVDLTRDRIEEYVISDLAPRVLGNWITPEVRFQVNSTGNFVHGGTSADYGVIGRKIIVDTYGGMGRNGGGVFSDKDPSKVDRSGAYFCRYVARQIVVNGLADKAEVQVSYAIGVAAPVSIKIDTFGTGDEQAATEFVGTFDFRPAAIIEQLDLRKPIYRQTTNYGHFGRRGFTWER
;
A
#
# COMPACT_ATOMS: atom_id res chain seq x y z
N MET A 1 25.41 -2.01 1.30
CA MET A 1 24.09 -2.06 1.98
C MET A 1 23.72 -3.50 2.28
N ARG A 2 22.92 -3.72 3.32
CA ARG A 2 22.36 -5.03 3.71
C ARG A 2 20.81 -5.00 3.63
N PRO A 3 20.12 -6.15 3.73
CA PRO A 3 18.70 -6.22 3.38
C PRO A 3 17.71 -5.48 4.28
N ASP A 4 18.00 -5.30 5.57
CA ASP A 4 17.06 -4.64 6.49
C ASP A 4 17.08 -3.11 6.28
N ALA A 5 15.91 -2.53 6.01
CA ALA A 5 15.75 -1.12 5.76
C ALA A 5 14.34 -0.63 6.07
N LYS A 6 14.25 0.65 6.42
CA LYS A 6 13.01 1.38 6.71
C LYS A 6 13.09 2.73 6.01
N THR A 7 11.98 3.14 5.41
CA THR A 7 11.85 4.46 4.80
C THR A 7 10.56 5.12 5.28
N GLN A 8 10.57 6.44 5.33
CA GLN A 8 9.39 7.26 5.59
C GLN A 8 9.50 8.53 4.76
N VAL A 9 8.37 8.97 4.21
CA VAL A 9 8.26 10.21 3.44
C VAL A 9 7.10 11.02 4.02
N SER A 10 7.37 12.27 4.38
CA SER A 10 6.36 13.24 4.77
C SER A 10 6.04 14.14 3.58
N VAL A 11 4.75 14.33 3.30
CA VAL A 11 4.27 15.09 2.15
C VAL A 11 3.32 16.18 2.64
N VAL A 12 3.54 17.41 2.18
CA VAL A 12 2.65 18.55 2.42
C VAL A 12 1.48 18.48 1.45
N TYR A 13 0.27 18.69 1.97
CA TYR A 13 -0.96 18.71 1.19
C TYR A 13 -1.62 20.10 1.26
N ASP A 14 -2.12 20.57 0.12
CA ASP A 14 -3.04 21.70 0.02
C ASP A 14 -4.36 21.20 -0.60
N ASN A 15 -5.48 21.38 0.11
CA ASN A 15 -6.81 20.97 -0.36
C ASN A 15 -6.86 19.54 -0.96
N ASN A 16 -6.32 18.56 -0.23
CA ASN A 16 -6.19 17.14 -0.64
C ASN A 16 -5.25 16.86 -1.83
N ARG A 17 -4.50 17.84 -2.31
CA ARG A 17 -3.47 17.64 -3.35
C ARG A 17 -2.08 17.67 -2.71
N PRO A 18 -1.23 16.66 -2.98
CA PRO A 18 0.16 16.71 -2.53
C PRO A 18 0.89 17.80 -3.30
N ILE A 19 1.64 18.66 -2.60
CA ILE A 19 2.34 19.79 -3.21
C ILE A 19 3.87 19.73 -3.04
N GLU A 20 4.36 19.10 -1.97
CA GLU A 20 5.79 19.08 -1.65
C GLU A 20 6.15 17.86 -0.78
N VAL A 21 7.35 17.32 -0.93
CA VAL A 21 7.94 16.39 0.05
C VAL A 21 8.72 17.20 1.08
N SER A 22 8.34 17.14 2.35
CA SER A 22 9.01 17.95 3.39
C SER A 22 10.18 17.22 4.06
N ASP A 23 10.03 15.91 4.27
CA ASP A 23 10.99 15.11 5.01
C ASP A 23 11.12 13.71 4.41
N VAL A 24 12.34 13.22 4.35
CA VAL A 24 12.69 11.87 3.92
C VAL A 24 13.57 11.23 4.97
N LEU A 25 13.11 10.13 5.55
CA LEU A 25 13.88 9.31 6.47
C LEU A 25 14.28 8.01 5.79
N VAL A 26 15.57 7.67 5.87
CA VAL A 26 16.12 6.40 5.41
C VAL A 26 16.96 5.80 6.53
N SER A 27 16.52 4.65 7.04
CA SER A 27 17.31 3.82 7.95
C SER A 27 17.63 2.51 7.26
N THR A 28 18.90 2.23 7.03
CA THR A 28 19.32 1.07 6.24
C THR A 28 20.51 0.38 6.87
N GLN A 29 20.41 -0.95 6.94
CA GLN A 29 21.44 -1.80 7.47
C GLN A 29 22.68 -1.77 6.57
N HIS A 30 23.86 -1.74 7.16
CA HIS A 30 25.11 -1.61 6.43
C HIS A 30 26.22 -2.54 6.93
N ALA A 31 27.31 -2.60 6.18
CA ALA A 31 28.52 -3.28 6.58
C ALA A 31 29.30 -2.43 7.61
N VAL A 32 30.17 -3.07 8.39
CA VAL A 32 30.89 -2.45 9.52
C VAL A 32 31.83 -1.34 9.06
N ASP A 33 32.37 -1.48 7.85
CA ASP A 33 33.31 -0.57 7.21
C ASP A 33 32.63 0.61 6.49
N LEU A 34 31.30 0.62 6.39
CA LEU A 34 30.56 1.71 5.75
C LEU A 34 30.22 2.82 6.76
N THR A 35 30.66 4.04 6.47
CA THR A 35 30.37 5.21 7.30
C THR A 35 28.98 5.79 7.02
N ARG A 36 28.40 6.46 8.02
CA ARG A 36 27.12 7.18 7.86
C ARG A 36 27.19 8.21 6.74
N ASP A 37 28.26 9.01 6.68
CA ASP A 37 28.42 10.07 5.68
C ASP A 37 28.36 9.53 4.25
N ARG A 38 28.95 8.35 3.99
CA ARG A 38 28.87 7.68 2.68
C ARG A 38 27.47 7.21 2.33
N ILE A 39 26.73 6.74 3.34
CA ILE A 39 25.33 6.31 3.17
C ILE A 39 24.46 7.53 2.88
N GLU A 40 24.65 8.61 3.64
CA GLU A 40 23.95 9.87 3.47
C GLU A 40 24.22 10.49 2.09
N GLU A 41 25.49 10.55 1.67
CA GLU A 41 25.91 10.97 0.34
C GLU A 41 25.19 10.17 -0.75
N TYR A 42 25.16 8.83 -0.65
CA TYR A 42 24.45 7.97 -1.60
C TYR A 42 22.93 8.22 -1.58
N VAL A 43 22.32 8.38 -0.40
CA VAL A 43 20.89 8.62 -0.29
C VAL A 43 20.50 9.94 -0.95
N ILE A 44 21.23 11.01 -0.66
CA ILE A 44 20.91 12.36 -1.14
C ILE A 44 21.28 12.53 -2.62
N SER A 45 22.42 11.98 -3.06
CA SER A 45 22.97 12.26 -4.39
C SER A 45 22.50 11.29 -5.47
N ASP A 46 22.03 10.10 -5.10
CA ASP A 46 21.62 9.06 -6.06
C ASP A 46 20.24 8.47 -5.76
N LEU A 47 20.01 7.92 -4.57
CA LEU A 47 18.76 7.21 -4.28
C LEU A 47 17.52 8.12 -4.32
N ALA A 48 17.55 9.23 -3.59
CA ALA A 48 16.41 10.14 -3.48
C ALA A 48 16.09 10.82 -4.83
N PRO A 49 17.06 11.34 -5.61
CA PRO A 49 16.79 11.86 -6.96
C PRO A 49 16.15 10.81 -7.88
N ARG A 50 16.63 9.56 -7.86
CA ARG A 50 16.06 8.48 -8.69
C ARG A 50 14.62 8.11 -8.32
N VAL A 51 14.26 8.21 -7.04
CA VAL A 51 12.94 7.78 -6.53
C VAL A 51 11.93 8.92 -6.51
N LEU A 52 12.34 10.11 -6.07
CA LEU A 52 11.47 11.27 -5.90
C LEU A 52 11.35 12.09 -7.19
N GLY A 53 12.34 12.03 -8.09
CA GLY A 53 12.32 12.79 -9.34
C GLY A 53 12.04 14.28 -9.09
N ASN A 54 11.00 14.82 -9.71
CA ASN A 54 10.65 16.25 -9.59
C ASN A 54 10.13 16.66 -8.21
N TRP A 55 9.92 15.73 -7.28
CA TRP A 55 9.55 16.04 -5.89
C TRP A 55 10.75 16.42 -5.03
N ILE A 56 11.98 16.28 -5.54
CA ILE A 56 13.18 16.70 -4.81
C ILE A 56 13.40 18.21 -4.97
N THR A 57 13.52 18.90 -3.84
CA THR A 57 13.83 20.33 -3.80
C THR A 57 14.94 20.58 -2.77
N PRO A 58 15.61 21.75 -2.79
CA PRO A 58 16.61 22.11 -1.77
C PRO A 58 16.07 22.13 -0.34
N GLU A 59 14.75 22.23 -0.16
CA GLU A 59 14.07 22.33 1.14
C GLU A 59 13.81 20.96 1.80
N VAL A 60 13.93 19.86 1.04
CA VAL A 60 13.70 18.51 1.55
C VAL A 60 14.68 18.20 2.69
N ARG A 61 14.16 17.87 3.87
CA ARG A 61 14.99 17.46 5.00
C ARG A 61 15.26 15.97 4.97
N PHE A 62 16.54 15.60 4.96
CA PHE A 62 16.97 14.20 5.01
C PHE A 62 17.37 13.77 6.41
N GLN A 63 16.89 12.60 6.84
CA GLN A 63 17.32 11.91 8.05
C GLN A 63 17.85 10.53 7.65
N VAL A 64 19.17 10.40 7.55
CA VAL A 64 19.81 9.15 7.11
C VAL A 64 20.57 8.49 8.27
N ASN A 65 20.13 7.28 8.65
CA ASN A 65 20.67 6.51 9.78
C ASN A 65 20.88 7.37 11.05
N SER A 66 19.87 8.18 11.42
CA SER A 66 19.95 9.15 12.52
C SER A 66 20.20 8.51 13.91
N THR A 67 19.89 7.23 14.08
CA THR A 67 20.22 6.45 15.29
C THR A 67 21.69 6.06 15.39
N GLY A 68 22.50 6.36 14.37
CA GLY A 68 23.93 6.02 14.30
C GLY A 68 24.18 4.71 13.56
N ASN A 69 24.65 3.68 14.27
CA ASN A 69 25.13 2.44 13.68
C ASN A 69 24.02 1.41 13.48
N PHE A 70 23.78 0.99 12.22
CA PHE A 70 22.82 -0.05 11.88
C PHE A 70 23.51 -1.26 11.21
N VAL A 71 24.56 -1.80 11.84
CA VAL A 71 25.25 -3.01 11.37
C VAL A 71 24.43 -4.28 11.64
N HIS A 72 23.82 -4.37 12.82
CA HIS A 72 23.01 -5.51 13.26
C HIS A 72 21.53 -5.24 12.98
N GLY A 73 20.90 -6.09 12.17
CA GLY A 73 19.53 -5.92 11.69
C GLY A 73 18.92 -7.25 11.29
N GLY A 74 17.71 -7.24 10.77
CA GLY A 74 16.95 -8.44 10.41
C GLY A 74 16.57 -9.27 11.63
N THR A 75 16.39 -10.57 11.43
CA THR A 75 15.85 -11.48 12.45
C THR A 75 16.73 -11.64 13.70
N SER A 76 18.03 -11.32 13.60
CA SER A 76 18.92 -11.30 14.76
C SER A 76 18.68 -10.11 15.70
N ALA A 77 18.02 -9.05 15.22
CA ALA A 77 17.80 -7.81 15.96
C ALA A 77 16.31 -7.54 16.25
N ASP A 78 15.40 -8.03 15.41
CA ASP A 78 13.95 -7.87 15.58
C ASP A 78 13.21 -9.13 15.14
N TYR A 79 12.20 -9.55 15.88
CA TYR A 79 11.45 -10.76 15.56
C TYR A 79 10.34 -10.46 14.55
N GLY A 80 10.50 -10.97 13.32
CA GLY A 80 9.53 -10.81 12.25
C GLY A 80 8.31 -11.71 12.42
N VAL A 81 7.10 -11.16 12.27
CA VAL A 81 5.83 -11.91 12.30
C VAL A 81 4.98 -11.54 11.10
N ILE A 82 4.32 -12.53 10.52
CA ILE A 82 3.37 -12.36 9.41
C ILE A 82 2.26 -11.38 9.82
N GLY A 83 1.91 -10.45 8.94
CA GLY A 83 0.79 -9.53 9.16
C GLY A 83 1.04 -8.39 10.13
N ARG A 84 2.30 -8.06 10.44
CA ARG A 84 2.65 -6.89 11.25
C ARG A 84 2.94 -5.62 10.44
N LYS A 85 2.65 -5.65 9.14
CA LYS A 85 2.86 -4.54 8.20
C LYS A 85 1.62 -4.18 7.37
N ILE A 86 0.42 -4.49 7.86
CA ILE A 86 -0.85 -4.31 7.12
C ILE A 86 -1.09 -2.91 6.56
N ILE A 87 -0.59 -1.85 7.22
CA ILE A 87 -0.71 -0.47 6.72
C ILE A 87 0.29 -0.19 5.60
N VAL A 88 1.50 -0.75 5.68
CA VAL A 88 2.51 -0.68 4.61
C VAL A 88 2.08 -1.53 3.41
N ASP A 89 1.42 -2.66 3.66
CA ASP A 89 0.89 -3.54 2.62
C ASP A 89 -0.23 -2.88 1.80
N THR A 90 -0.92 -1.89 2.38
CA THR A 90 -2.10 -1.23 1.81
C THR A 90 -1.80 0.19 1.34
N TYR A 91 -2.26 1.19 2.09
CA TYR A 91 -2.38 2.57 1.62
C TYR A 91 -1.56 3.56 2.46
N GLY A 92 -0.62 3.06 3.27
CA GLY A 92 0.30 3.92 4.04
C GLY A 92 -0.38 4.81 5.08
N GLY A 93 -1.59 4.44 5.52
CA GLY A 93 -2.40 5.22 6.46
C GLY A 93 -3.48 6.09 5.80
N MET A 94 -3.48 6.18 4.47
CA MET A 94 -4.57 6.82 3.71
C MET A 94 -5.75 5.86 3.55
N GLY A 95 -6.92 6.22 4.05
CA GLY A 95 -8.09 5.34 4.05
C GLY A 95 -8.11 4.33 5.20
N ARG A 96 -9.19 3.55 5.29
CA ARG A 96 -9.48 2.69 6.43
C ARG A 96 -9.03 1.25 6.19
N ASN A 97 -8.71 0.54 7.28
CA ASN A 97 -8.27 -0.85 7.25
C ASN A 97 -9.11 -1.72 8.19
N GLY A 98 -9.54 -2.89 7.72
CA GLY A 98 -10.38 -3.82 8.48
C GLY A 98 -9.64 -4.75 9.45
N GLY A 99 -8.31 -4.68 9.52
CA GLY A 99 -7.46 -5.49 10.39
C GLY A 99 -7.03 -6.85 9.82
N GLY A 100 -7.61 -7.26 8.68
CA GLY A 100 -7.27 -8.50 7.99
C GLY A 100 -5.84 -8.50 7.44
N VAL A 101 -5.10 -9.58 7.73
CA VAL A 101 -3.77 -9.83 7.15
C VAL A 101 -3.88 -10.49 5.78
N PHE A 102 -3.02 -10.12 4.83
CA PHE A 102 -3.03 -10.71 3.49
C PHE A 102 -2.17 -11.96 3.38
N SER A 103 -0.87 -11.89 3.66
CA SER A 103 0.09 -12.99 3.50
C SER A 103 -0.33 -14.26 4.23
N ASP A 104 0.06 -15.43 3.69
CA ASP A 104 -0.26 -16.79 4.20
C ASP A 104 -1.72 -17.28 4.06
N LYS A 105 -2.59 -16.49 3.43
CA LYS A 105 -4.00 -16.87 3.18
C LYS A 105 -4.26 -17.27 1.74
N ASP A 106 -5.04 -18.31 1.48
CA ASP A 106 -5.51 -18.59 0.12
C ASP A 106 -6.68 -17.65 -0.27
N PRO A 107 -7.08 -17.62 -1.55
CA PRO A 107 -8.10 -16.68 -2.04
C PRO A 107 -9.48 -16.83 -1.42
N SER A 108 -9.79 -17.97 -0.78
CA SER A 108 -11.08 -18.13 -0.10
C SER A 108 -11.22 -17.27 1.16
N LYS A 109 -10.13 -16.62 1.61
CA LYS A 109 -10.10 -15.81 2.83
C LYS A 109 -10.34 -14.36 2.43
N VAL A 110 -11.54 -13.88 2.77
CA VAL A 110 -12.04 -12.57 2.37
C VAL A 110 -11.17 -11.40 2.85
N ASP A 111 -10.37 -11.60 3.90
CA ASP A 111 -9.34 -10.65 4.31
C ASP A 111 -8.40 -10.26 3.17
N ARG A 112 -8.06 -11.21 2.28
CA ARG A 112 -7.23 -10.96 1.09
C ARG A 112 -8.10 -10.68 -0.13
N SER A 113 -8.99 -11.61 -0.50
CA SER A 113 -9.73 -11.51 -1.76
C SER A 113 -10.72 -10.34 -1.76
N GLY A 114 -11.43 -10.14 -0.65
CA GLY A 114 -12.33 -8.99 -0.47
C GLY A 114 -11.56 -7.67 -0.52
N ALA A 115 -10.40 -7.57 0.15
CA ALA A 115 -9.57 -6.36 0.10
C ALA A 115 -9.03 -6.06 -1.31
N TYR A 116 -8.59 -7.08 -2.05
CA TYR A 116 -8.15 -6.91 -3.44
C TYR A 116 -9.29 -6.49 -4.34
N PHE A 117 -10.48 -7.03 -4.12
CA PHE A 117 -11.66 -6.66 -4.89
C PHE A 117 -12.12 -5.24 -4.58
N CYS A 118 -12.09 -4.81 -3.32
CA CYS A 118 -12.32 -3.41 -2.96
C CYS A 118 -11.34 -2.48 -3.68
N ARG A 119 -10.05 -2.83 -3.75
CA ARG A 119 -9.06 -2.06 -4.53
C ARG A 119 -9.45 -1.98 -6.00
N TYR A 120 -9.77 -3.13 -6.61
CA TYR A 120 -10.19 -3.21 -8.01
C TYR A 120 -11.40 -2.30 -8.27
N VAL A 121 -12.47 -2.46 -7.49
CA VAL A 121 -13.72 -1.70 -7.63
C VAL A 121 -13.48 -0.20 -7.39
N ALA A 122 -12.74 0.19 -6.35
CA ALA A 122 -12.41 1.59 -6.10
C ALA A 122 -11.64 2.23 -7.26
N ARG A 123 -10.72 1.49 -7.89
CA ARG A 123 -10.05 1.95 -9.11
C ARG A 123 -11.02 2.10 -10.28
N GLN A 124 -11.96 1.16 -10.46
CA GLN A 124 -12.96 1.25 -11.51
C GLN A 124 -13.87 2.47 -11.34
N ILE A 125 -14.23 2.87 -10.11
CA ILE A 125 -14.97 4.11 -9.85
C ILE A 125 -14.19 5.32 -10.40
N VAL A 126 -12.90 5.43 -10.09
CA VAL A 126 -12.05 6.55 -10.52
C VAL A 126 -11.79 6.53 -12.02
N VAL A 127 -11.50 5.36 -12.61
CA VAL A 127 -11.24 5.20 -14.05
C VAL A 127 -12.47 5.54 -14.90
N ASN A 128 -13.67 5.25 -14.40
CA ASN A 128 -14.93 5.61 -15.07
C ASN A 128 -15.37 7.06 -14.78
N GLY A 129 -14.55 7.85 -14.07
CA GLY A 129 -14.81 9.27 -13.82
C GLY A 129 -15.99 9.53 -12.87
N LEU A 130 -16.38 8.55 -12.05
CA LEU A 130 -17.49 8.70 -11.11
C LEU A 130 -17.08 9.49 -9.86
N ALA A 131 -15.80 9.48 -9.51
CA ALA A 131 -15.19 10.30 -8.44
C ALA A 131 -13.67 10.43 -8.63
N ASP A 132 -13.05 11.49 -8.11
CA ASP A 132 -11.58 11.61 -8.08
C ASP A 132 -10.95 10.71 -7.00
N LYS A 133 -11.70 10.42 -5.94
CA LYS A 133 -11.30 9.60 -4.80
C LYS A 133 -12.47 8.74 -4.35
N ALA A 134 -12.23 7.47 -4.09
CA ALA A 134 -13.25 6.55 -3.59
C ALA A 134 -12.66 5.56 -2.57
N GLU A 135 -13.46 5.25 -1.56
CA GLU A 135 -13.24 4.15 -0.63
C GLU A 135 -14.41 3.17 -0.71
N VAL A 136 -14.09 1.87 -0.83
CA VAL A 136 -15.08 0.78 -0.86
C VAL A 136 -14.83 -0.11 0.35
N GLN A 137 -15.84 -0.21 1.20
CA GLN A 137 -15.85 -1.09 2.36
C GLN A 137 -16.80 -2.26 2.10
N VAL A 138 -16.36 -3.48 2.42
CA VAL A 138 -17.20 -4.68 2.41
C VAL A 138 -17.06 -5.43 3.73
N SER A 139 -18.14 -6.04 4.20
CA SER A 139 -18.13 -6.94 5.35
C SER A 139 -18.82 -8.26 5.04
N TYR A 140 -18.40 -9.33 5.71
CA TYR A 140 -18.95 -10.68 5.53
C TYR A 140 -19.25 -11.31 6.88
N ALA A 141 -20.31 -12.12 6.92
CA ALA A 141 -20.55 -13.05 8.02
C ALA A 141 -19.89 -14.39 7.72
N ILE A 142 -19.35 -15.05 8.73
CA ILE A 142 -18.71 -16.36 8.56
C ILE A 142 -19.70 -17.37 7.97
N GLY A 143 -19.31 -18.06 6.91
CA GLY A 143 -20.15 -19.04 6.20
C GLY A 143 -21.21 -18.47 5.25
N VAL A 144 -21.33 -17.14 5.15
CA VAL A 144 -22.29 -16.49 4.23
C VAL A 144 -21.54 -15.94 3.02
N ALA A 145 -21.94 -16.37 1.82
CA ALA A 145 -21.29 -15.94 0.58
C ALA A 145 -21.60 -14.48 0.21
N ALA A 146 -22.84 -14.03 0.47
CA ALA A 146 -23.24 -12.66 0.23
C ALA A 146 -22.60 -11.71 1.26
N PRO A 147 -22.17 -10.51 0.87
CA PRO A 147 -21.70 -9.51 1.82
C PRO A 147 -22.84 -9.07 2.73
N VAL A 148 -22.51 -8.80 3.99
CA VAL A 148 -23.45 -8.22 4.97
C VAL A 148 -23.65 -6.74 4.70
N SER A 149 -22.58 -6.04 4.31
CA SER A 149 -22.65 -4.64 3.90
C SER A 149 -21.62 -4.33 2.82
N ILE A 150 -21.99 -3.40 1.95
CA ILE A 150 -21.08 -2.71 1.03
C ILE A 150 -21.34 -1.22 1.24
N LYS A 151 -20.28 -0.43 1.46
CA LYS A 151 -20.36 1.02 1.60
C LYS A 151 -19.35 1.69 0.68
N ILE A 152 -19.79 2.76 0.01
CA ILE A 152 -18.99 3.59 -0.87
C ILE A 152 -18.88 4.97 -0.21
N ASP A 153 -17.69 5.58 -0.27
CA ASP A 153 -17.43 6.95 0.17
C ASP A 153 -16.59 7.64 -0.92
N THR A 154 -17.14 8.65 -1.59
CA THR A 154 -16.45 9.43 -2.63
C THR A 154 -15.72 10.66 -2.06
N PHE A 155 -15.80 10.87 -0.74
CA PHE A 155 -15.23 12.04 -0.05
C PHE A 155 -15.68 13.38 -0.66
N GLY A 156 -16.88 13.43 -1.24
CA GLY A 156 -17.41 14.62 -1.92
C GLY A 156 -16.76 14.94 -3.27
N THR A 157 -15.98 14.02 -3.84
CA THR A 157 -15.26 14.22 -5.12
C THR A 157 -15.98 13.65 -6.34
N GLY A 158 -17.25 13.26 -6.18
CA GLY A 158 -18.03 12.61 -7.23
C GLY A 158 -19.47 12.34 -6.82
N ASP A 159 -20.23 11.72 -7.70
CA ASP A 159 -21.63 11.35 -7.46
C ASP A 159 -21.69 10.01 -6.70
N GLU A 160 -22.01 10.09 -5.41
CA GLU A 160 -22.08 8.92 -4.52
C GLU A 160 -23.21 7.95 -4.91
N GLN A 161 -24.33 8.45 -5.46
CA GLN A 161 -25.43 7.60 -5.91
C GLN A 161 -25.01 6.83 -7.15
N ALA A 162 -24.49 7.52 -8.17
CA ALA A 162 -24.00 6.88 -9.39
C ALA A 162 -22.88 5.86 -9.08
N ALA A 163 -21.96 6.21 -8.17
CA ALA A 163 -20.92 5.29 -7.72
C ALA A 163 -21.50 4.06 -7.01
N THR A 164 -22.51 4.23 -6.16
CA THR A 164 -23.17 3.11 -5.45
C THR A 164 -23.89 2.18 -6.43
N GLU A 165 -24.64 2.73 -7.38
CA GLU A 165 -25.33 1.96 -8.43
C GLU A 165 -24.32 1.19 -9.29
N PHE A 166 -23.22 1.84 -9.69
CA PHE A 166 -22.12 1.20 -10.42
C PHE A 166 -21.49 0.05 -9.62
N VAL A 167 -21.20 0.26 -8.33
CA VAL A 167 -20.66 -0.79 -7.45
C VAL A 167 -21.65 -1.95 -7.30
N GLY A 168 -22.95 -1.69 -7.32
CA GLY A 168 -24.00 -2.71 -7.28
C GLY A 168 -23.98 -3.68 -8.46
N THR A 169 -23.27 -3.36 -9.55
CA THR A 169 -23.11 -4.26 -10.71
C THR A 169 -22.06 -5.35 -10.50
N PHE A 170 -21.19 -5.21 -9.50
CA PHE A 170 -20.14 -6.19 -9.20
C PHE A 170 -20.62 -7.28 -8.25
N ASP A 171 -20.13 -8.51 -8.48
CA ASP A 171 -20.41 -9.64 -7.60
C ASP A 171 -19.33 -9.79 -6.52
N PHE A 172 -19.68 -9.38 -5.29
CA PHE A 172 -18.80 -9.45 -4.12
C PHE A 172 -18.76 -10.84 -3.46
N ARG A 173 -19.38 -11.88 -4.02
CA ARG A 173 -19.28 -13.23 -3.45
C ARG A 173 -17.85 -13.76 -3.61
N PRO A 174 -17.27 -14.46 -2.60
CA PRO A 174 -15.87 -14.90 -2.66
C PRO A 174 -15.52 -15.72 -3.91
N ALA A 175 -16.42 -16.60 -4.37
CA ALA A 175 -16.20 -17.39 -5.57
C ALA A 175 -16.11 -16.52 -6.84
N ALA A 176 -17.00 -15.54 -6.99
CA ALA A 176 -17.02 -14.62 -8.11
C ALA A 176 -15.78 -13.72 -8.12
N ILE A 177 -15.35 -13.24 -6.94
CA ILE A 177 -14.10 -12.47 -6.80
C ILE A 177 -12.90 -13.30 -7.27
N ILE A 178 -12.82 -14.56 -6.84
CA ILE A 178 -11.72 -15.47 -7.19
C ILE A 178 -11.64 -15.70 -8.69
N GLU A 179 -12.80 -15.85 -9.35
CA GLU A 179 -12.91 -16.02 -10.79
C GLU A 179 -12.56 -14.74 -11.54
N GLN A 180 -13.20 -13.62 -11.18
CA GLN A 180 -13.01 -12.31 -11.80
C GLN A 180 -11.55 -11.83 -11.74
N LEU A 181 -10.88 -12.04 -10.60
CA LEU A 181 -9.49 -11.64 -10.40
C LEU A 181 -8.50 -12.78 -10.65
N ASP A 182 -8.96 -13.96 -11.09
CA ASP A 182 -8.10 -15.10 -11.44
C ASP A 182 -7.07 -15.44 -10.35
N LEU A 183 -7.58 -15.57 -9.11
CA LEU A 183 -6.77 -15.63 -7.90
C LEU A 183 -6.16 -17.02 -7.63
N ARG A 184 -6.59 -18.06 -8.33
CA ARG A 184 -6.05 -19.43 -8.14
C ARG A 184 -4.73 -19.64 -8.87
N LYS A 185 -3.78 -18.73 -8.66
CA LYS A 185 -2.46 -18.73 -9.28
C LYS A 185 -1.35 -18.50 -8.24
N PRO A 186 -0.13 -19.01 -8.47
CA PRO A 186 1.00 -18.82 -7.56
C PRO A 186 1.62 -17.40 -7.69
N ILE A 187 0.80 -16.36 -7.54
CA ILE A 187 1.17 -14.95 -7.80
C ILE A 187 1.44 -14.15 -6.52
N TYR A 188 1.38 -14.77 -5.34
CA TYR A 188 1.39 -14.04 -4.05
C TYR A 188 2.78 -13.77 -3.49
N ARG A 189 3.81 -14.53 -3.91
CA ARG A 189 5.19 -14.28 -3.46
C ARG A 189 5.67 -12.87 -3.84
N GLN A 190 5.25 -12.36 -4.99
CA GLN A 190 5.62 -11.02 -5.44
C GLN A 190 4.90 -9.89 -4.67
N THR A 191 3.88 -10.20 -3.86
CA THR A 191 3.16 -9.19 -3.05
C THR A 191 3.71 -9.05 -1.64
N THR A 192 4.63 -9.92 -1.19
CA THR A 192 5.10 -9.95 0.21
C THR A 192 5.93 -8.75 0.65
N ASN A 193 6.24 -7.85 -0.29
CA ASN A 193 7.03 -6.64 -0.10
C ASN A 193 6.60 -5.56 -1.08
N TYR A 194 6.86 -4.30 -0.71
CA TYR A 194 6.60 -3.09 -1.51
C TYR A 194 5.12 -2.84 -1.86
N GLY A 195 4.21 -3.26 -0.96
CA GLY A 195 2.78 -3.04 -1.12
C GLY A 195 2.09 -4.05 -2.05
N HIS A 196 0.83 -4.32 -1.73
CA HIS A 196 -0.05 -5.17 -2.54
C HIS A 196 -0.74 -4.40 -3.68
N PHE A 197 -0.81 -3.07 -3.56
CA PHE A 197 -1.54 -2.19 -4.46
C PHE A 197 -0.61 -1.19 -5.16
N GLY A 198 -1.07 -0.60 -6.27
CA GLY A 198 -0.34 0.40 -7.05
C GLY A 198 0.75 -0.16 -7.97
N ARG A 199 0.82 -1.49 -8.14
CA ARG A 199 1.84 -2.17 -8.95
C ARG A 199 1.22 -2.83 -10.19
N ARG A 200 1.87 -2.68 -11.35
CA ARG A 200 1.43 -3.33 -12.60
C ARG A 200 1.58 -4.85 -12.50
N GLY A 201 0.79 -5.57 -13.29
CA GLY A 201 0.85 -7.04 -13.40
C GLY A 201 -0.09 -7.80 -12.48
N PHE A 202 -0.80 -7.11 -11.59
CA PHE A 202 -1.85 -7.70 -10.76
C PHE A 202 -3.23 -7.47 -11.35
N THR A 203 -4.11 -8.47 -11.25
CA THR A 203 -5.46 -8.43 -11.81
C THR A 203 -6.34 -7.39 -11.13
N TRP A 204 -6.15 -7.14 -9.83
CA TRP A 204 -6.85 -6.10 -9.08
C TRP A 204 -6.34 -4.66 -9.37
N GLU A 205 -5.29 -4.51 -10.17
CA GLU A 205 -4.78 -3.21 -10.64
C GLU A 205 -5.16 -2.93 -12.11
N ARG A 206 -6.01 -3.76 -12.72
CA ARG A 206 -6.53 -3.60 -14.08
C ARG A 206 -7.74 -2.69 -14.12
#